data_AF-A0A0W0MWZ8-F1
#
_entry.id   AF-A0A0W0MWZ8-F1
#
_cell.length_a   1.000
_cell.length_b   1.000
_cell.length_c   1.000
_cell.angle_alpha   90.00
_cell.angle_beta   90.00
_cell.angle_gamma   90.00
#
_symmetry.space_group_name_H-M   'P 1'
#
loop_
_entity.id
_entity.type
_entity.pdbx_description
1 polymer ?
#
loop_
_entity_poly.entity_id
_entity_poly.type
_entity_poly.pdbx_seq_one_letter_code
_entity_poly.pdbx_strand_id
1 'polypeptide(L)'
;MNAINLTANPTSDYRVAMQQAAVAYLYRHRSQHLAGDTQLLDNCARYLTLSLEVPPHLVQRIAELAVAEFESMTCNRIAWLGIYPSSGPFRPVIWLLDTCTQQRRPVSARLLPTHLLNHNLPH
;
A
#
# COMPACT_ATOMS: atom_id res chain seq x y z
N MET A 1 34.38 15.15 21.66
CA MET A 1 33.58 15.48 20.46
C MET A 1 33.87 14.41 19.43
N ASN A 2 32.96 13.44 19.27
CA ASN A 2 33.18 12.32 18.35
C ASN A 2 32.79 12.76 16.95
N ALA A 3 33.78 12.85 16.06
CA ALA A 3 33.59 13.10 14.64
C ALA A 3 32.75 11.96 14.06
N ILE A 4 31.49 12.24 13.76
CA ILE A 4 30.63 11.39 12.93
C ILE A 4 31.35 11.21 11.59
N ASN A 5 31.76 9.98 11.31
CA ASN A 5 32.43 9.59 10.08
C ASN A 5 31.53 9.95 8.88
N LEU A 6 31.82 11.07 8.23
CA LEU A 6 31.24 11.50 6.94
C LEU A 6 31.81 10.64 5.79
N THR A 7 31.80 9.31 5.96
CA THR A 7 32.33 8.35 4.97
C THR A 7 31.24 7.74 4.09
N ALA A 8 30.04 8.32 4.06
CA ALA A 8 29.02 7.90 3.11
C ALA A 8 29.13 8.78 1.86
N ASN A 9 29.22 8.14 0.70
CA ASN A 9 29.27 8.81 -0.59
C ASN A 9 28.10 9.82 -0.68
N PRO A 10 28.34 11.14 -0.86
CA PRO A 10 27.30 12.16 -0.77
C PRO A 10 26.17 11.93 -1.80
N THR A 11 26.51 11.28 -2.91
CA THR A 11 25.55 10.86 -3.94
C THR A 11 24.61 9.76 -3.44
N SER A 12 25.11 8.85 -2.60
CA SER A 12 24.31 7.80 -1.96
C SER A 12 23.35 8.40 -0.95
N ASP A 13 23.83 9.32 -0.11
CA ASP A 13 23.00 9.96 0.92
C ASP A 13 21.85 10.77 0.32
N TYR A 14 22.13 11.50 -0.78
CA TYR A 14 21.09 12.19 -1.53
C TYR A 14 20.00 11.24 -2.04
N ARG A 15 20.38 10.12 -2.66
CA ARG A 15 19.42 9.15 -3.22
C ARG A 15 18.57 8.50 -2.13
N VAL A 16 19.18 8.15 -1.00
CA VAL A 16 18.47 7.58 0.15
C VAL A 16 17.49 8.59 0.72
N ALA A 17 17.89 9.84 0.90
CA ALA A 17 17.01 10.89 1.39
C ALA A 17 15.80 11.12 0.46
N MET A 18 16.03 11.17 -0.86
CA MET A 18 14.95 11.34 -1.85
C MET A 18 14.01 10.13 -1.91
N GLN A 19 14.55 8.91 -1.79
CA GLN A 19 13.73 7.69 -1.71
C GLN A 19 12.84 7.71 -0.46
N GLN A 20 13.41 8.05 0.71
CA GLN A 20 12.63 8.13 1.96
C GLN A 20 11.52 9.18 1.87
N ALA A 21 11.79 10.34 1.26
CA ALA A 21 10.78 11.38 1.04
C ALA A 21 9.66 10.90 0.09
N ALA A 22 10.01 10.17 -0.97
CA ALA A 22 9.04 9.57 -1.88
C ALA A 22 8.17 8.50 -1.20
N VAL A 23 8.77 7.61 -0.41
CA VAL A 23 8.03 6.62 0.39
C VAL A 23 7.05 7.31 1.35
N ALA A 24 7.49 8.37 2.05
CA ALA A 24 6.62 9.14 2.93
C ALA A 24 5.43 9.80 2.18
N TYR A 25 5.67 10.30 0.96
CA TYR A 25 4.62 10.81 0.09
C TYR A 25 3.59 9.73 -0.27
N LEU A 26 4.06 8.54 -0.69
CA LEU A 26 3.21 7.39 -1.01
C LEU A 26 2.37 6.95 0.18
N TYR A 27 2.95 6.92 1.38
CA TYR A 27 2.23 6.62 2.61
C TYR A 27 1.09 7.60 2.92
N ARG A 28 1.31 8.90 2.68
CA ARG A 28 0.27 9.92 2.86
C ARG A 28 -0.90 9.76 1.89
N HIS A 29 -0.64 9.25 0.69
CA HIS A 29 -1.63 9.06 -0.37
C HIS A 29 -2.10 7.61 -0.52
N ARG A 30 -1.76 6.73 0.44
CA ARG A 30 -2.02 5.29 0.37
C ARG A 30 -3.49 4.91 0.14
N SER A 31 -4.44 5.76 0.55
CA SER A 31 -5.87 5.49 0.38
C SER A 31 -6.39 5.80 -1.03
N GLN A 32 -5.56 6.39 -1.88
CA GLN A 32 -5.93 6.78 -3.24
C GLN A 32 -5.64 5.68 -4.27
N HIS A 33 -4.84 4.67 -3.90
CA HIS A 33 -4.41 3.61 -4.82
C HIS A 33 -4.77 2.22 -4.31
N LEU A 34 -5.24 1.37 -5.22
CA LEU A 34 -5.39 -0.07 -5.00
C LEU A 34 -4.08 -0.76 -5.40
N ALA A 35 -3.81 -1.95 -4.83
CA ALA A 35 -2.59 -2.69 -5.13
C ALA A 35 -2.48 -3.02 -6.63
N GLY A 36 -1.29 -2.82 -7.22
CA GLY A 36 -1.01 -3.08 -8.64
C GLY A 36 -1.41 -1.96 -9.61
N ASP A 37 -1.75 -0.77 -9.10
CA ASP A 37 -2.08 0.39 -9.93
C ASP A 37 -0.81 1.05 -10.51
N THR A 38 -0.71 1.13 -11.83
CA THR A 38 0.42 1.75 -12.54
C THR A 38 0.53 3.26 -12.26
N GLN A 39 -0.57 3.89 -11.82
CA GLN A 39 -0.58 5.33 -11.48
C GLN A 39 0.32 5.66 -10.28
N LEU A 40 0.63 4.68 -9.43
CA LEU A 40 1.42 4.89 -8.23
C LEU A 40 2.87 5.27 -8.57
N LEU A 41 3.44 4.63 -9.60
CA LEU A 41 4.77 4.95 -10.12
C LEU A 41 4.80 6.33 -10.78
N ASP A 42 3.81 6.63 -11.63
CA ASP A 42 3.72 7.92 -12.33
C ASP A 42 3.55 9.09 -11.36
N ASN A 43 2.72 8.92 -10.34
CA ASN A 43 2.51 9.93 -9.30
C ASN A 43 3.78 10.14 -8.46
N CYS A 44 4.49 9.06 -8.15
CA CYS A 44 5.77 9.14 -7.44
C CYS A 44 6.84 9.88 -8.26
N ALA A 45 6.99 9.55 -9.54
CA ALA A 45 7.93 10.21 -10.45
C ALA A 45 7.59 11.70 -10.61
N ARG A 46 6.29 12.04 -10.70
CA ARG A 46 5.83 13.43 -10.77
C ARG A 46 6.15 14.20 -9.49
N TYR A 47 5.93 13.62 -8.32
CA TYR A 47 6.29 14.24 -7.04
C TYR A 47 7.80 14.49 -6.93
N LEU A 48 8.62 13.50 -7.29
CA LEU A 48 10.08 13.64 -7.30
C LEU A 48 10.55 14.76 -8.23
N THR A 49 9.92 14.91 -9.39
CA THR A 49 10.28 15.94 -10.38
C THR A 49 9.79 17.33 -9.98
N LEU A 50 8.53 17.46 -9.55
CA LEU A 50 7.89 18.76 -9.34
C LEU A 50 8.09 19.31 -7.93
N SER A 51 8.15 18.46 -6.91
CA SER A 51 8.19 18.89 -5.51
C SER A 51 9.58 18.79 -4.89
N LEU A 52 10.39 17.83 -5.34
CA LEU A 52 11.75 17.61 -4.84
C LEU A 52 12.83 17.99 -5.86
N GLU A 53 12.44 18.41 -7.07
CA GLU A 53 13.33 18.84 -8.15
C GLU A 53 14.48 17.86 -8.43
N VAL A 54 14.19 16.56 -8.30
CA VAL A 54 15.17 15.50 -8.50
C VAL A 54 15.60 15.47 -9.96
N PRO A 55 16.92 15.31 -10.26
CA PRO A 55 17.39 15.23 -11.62
C PRO A 55 16.70 14.12 -12.42
N PRO A 56 16.29 14.36 -13.68
CA PRO A 56 15.42 13.47 -14.44
C PRO A 56 16.00 12.06 -14.64
N HIS A 57 17.33 11.95 -14.71
CA HIS A 57 18.03 10.66 -14.84
C HIS A 57 17.98 9.81 -13.56
N LEU A 58 17.68 10.39 -12.39
CA LEU A 58 17.54 9.66 -11.12
C LEU A 58 16.09 9.39 -10.75
N VAL A 59 15.15 10.22 -11.22
CA VAL A 59 13.72 10.15 -10.86
C VAL A 59 13.18 8.74 -11.03
N GLN A 60 13.36 8.14 -12.20
CA GLN A 60 12.81 6.82 -12.50
C GLN A 60 13.32 5.76 -11.52
N ARG A 61 14.63 5.74 -11.28
CA ARG A 61 15.25 4.73 -10.41
C ARG A 61 14.82 4.91 -8.95
N ILE A 62 14.69 6.15 -8.48
CA ILE A 62 14.24 6.43 -7.11
C ILE A 62 12.77 6.09 -6.95
N ALA A 63 11.94 6.41 -7.95
CA ALA A 63 10.52 6.08 -7.95
C ALA A 63 10.29 4.56 -7.88
N GLU A 64 10.96 3.78 -8.73
CA GLU A 64 10.87 2.32 -8.73
C GLU A 64 11.23 1.72 -7.36
N LEU A 65 12.33 2.18 -6.74
CA LEU A 65 12.75 1.72 -5.43
C LEU A 65 11.75 2.10 -4.33
N ALA A 66 11.25 3.33 -4.34
CA ALA A 66 10.26 3.81 -3.37
C ALA A 66 8.93 3.07 -3.49
N VAL A 67 8.48 2.79 -4.72
CA VAL A 67 7.26 2.01 -4.98
C VAL A 67 7.42 0.57 -4.53
N ALA A 68 8.54 -0.10 -4.88
CA ALA A 68 8.79 -1.46 -4.44
C ALA A 68 8.84 -1.58 -2.91
N GLU A 69 9.46 -0.61 -2.23
CA GLU A 69 9.47 -0.54 -0.77
C GLU A 69 8.06 -0.32 -0.19
N PHE A 70 7.30 0.61 -0.76
CA PHE A 70 5.93 0.87 -0.37
C PHE A 70 5.03 -0.36 -0.56
N GLU A 71 5.11 -1.03 -1.72
CA GLU A 71 4.34 -2.25 -2.01
C GLU A 71 4.76 -3.41 -1.12
N SER A 72 6.05 -3.59 -0.83
CA SER A 72 6.50 -4.60 0.13
C SER A 72 5.86 -4.41 1.52
N MET A 73 5.59 -3.16 1.91
CA MET A 73 4.98 -2.82 3.20
C MET A 73 3.45 -2.83 3.19
N THR A 74 2.81 -2.66 2.02
CA THR A 74 1.37 -2.46 1.87
C THR A 74 0.64 -3.56 1.08
N CYS A 75 1.25 -4.18 0.08
CA CYS A 75 0.67 -5.25 -0.73
C CYS A 75 0.59 -6.58 0.04
N ASN A 76 1.50 -6.83 0.98
CA ASN A 76 1.31 -7.87 2.01
C ASN A 76 0.10 -7.62 2.93
N ARG A 77 -0.51 -6.42 2.85
CA ARG A 77 -1.78 -6.07 3.50
C ARG A 77 -2.94 -6.04 2.53
N ILE A 78 -2.90 -6.79 1.41
CA ILE A 78 -4.14 -7.25 0.79
C ILE A 78 -4.93 -7.88 1.95
N ALA A 79 -5.94 -7.14 2.38
CA ALA A 79 -6.74 -7.48 3.52
C ALA A 79 -7.30 -8.86 3.20
N TRP A 80 -6.85 -9.86 3.96
CA TRP A 80 -7.54 -11.12 4.05
C TRP A 80 -8.90 -10.77 4.62
N LEU A 81 -9.86 -10.44 3.75
CA LEU A 81 -11.24 -10.28 4.11
C LEU A 81 -11.70 -11.68 4.52
N GLY A 82 -11.53 -11.98 5.81
CA GLY A 82 -12.06 -13.19 6.39
C GLY A 82 -13.57 -13.11 6.27
N ILE A 83 -14.14 -13.88 5.35
CA ILE A 83 -15.58 -14.00 5.17
C ILE A 83 -16.06 -15.01 6.20
N TYR A 84 -16.67 -14.50 7.27
CA TYR A 84 -17.30 -15.38 8.25
C TYR A 84 -18.80 -15.46 7.96
N PRO A 85 -19.32 -16.61 7.52
CA PRO A 85 -20.75 -16.82 7.47
C PRO A 85 -21.28 -16.85 8.91
N SER A 86 -22.23 -15.96 9.22
CA SER A 86 -23.02 -16.06 10.45
C SER A 86 -24.48 -16.30 10.09
N SER A 87 -25.06 -17.33 10.68
CA SER A 87 -26.48 -17.65 10.56
C SER A 87 -27.26 -16.84 11.61
N GLY A 88 -27.83 -15.71 11.19
CA GLY A 88 -28.95 -15.11 11.91
C GLY A 88 -30.26 -15.80 11.53
N PRO A 89 -31.33 -15.69 12.34
CA PRO A 89 -32.56 -16.47 12.16
C PRO A 89 -33.27 -16.28 10.80
N PHE A 90 -32.89 -15.28 9.99
CA PHE A 90 -33.56 -15.02 8.72
C PHE A 90 -32.67 -14.56 7.54
N ARG A 91 -31.38 -14.26 7.70
CA ARG A 91 -30.51 -13.78 6.60
C ARG A 91 -29.03 -14.12 6.81
N PRO A 92 -28.31 -14.60 5.77
CA PRO A 92 -26.86 -14.72 5.83
C PRO A 92 -26.24 -13.33 5.92
N VAL A 93 -25.57 -13.06 7.04
CA VAL A 93 -24.75 -11.85 7.23
C VAL A 93 -23.30 -12.27 7.12
N ILE A 94 -22.57 -11.59 6.24
CA ILE A 94 -21.15 -11.78 6.06
C ILE A 94 -20.43 -10.70 6.86
N TRP A 95 -19.52 -11.13 7.71
CA TRP A 95 -18.63 -10.20 8.39
C TRP A 95 -17.40 -10.00 7.52
N LEU A 96 -17.14 -8.75 7.13
CA LEU A 96 -15.85 -8.36 6.57
C LEU A 96 -14.93 -8.00 7.73
N LEU A 97 -13.80 -8.70 7.82
CA LEU A 97 -12.72 -8.33 8.72
C LEU A 97 -11.75 -7.40 8.01
N ASP A 98 -11.67 -6.17 8.48
CA ASP A 98 -10.56 -5.28 8.14
C ASP A 98 -9.35 -5.69 9.01
N THR A 99 -8.34 -6.29 8.40
CA THR A 99 -7.14 -6.76 9.11
C THR A 99 -6.25 -5.61 9.62
N CYS A 100 -6.38 -4.40 9.05
CA CYS A 100 -5.62 -3.23 9.47
C CYS A 100 -6.18 -2.60 10.75
N THR A 101 -7.51 -2.56 10.88
CA THR A 101 -8.19 -1.98 12.05
C THR A 101 -8.70 -3.03 13.04
N GLN A 102 -8.59 -4.31 12.68
CA GLN A 102 -9.22 -5.45 13.37
C GLN A 102 -10.74 -5.27 13.56
N GLN A 103 -11.36 -4.37 12.79
CA GLN A 103 -12.79 -4.11 12.88
C GLN A 103 -13.56 -5.09 12.01
N ARG A 104 -14.68 -5.57 12.56
CA ARG A 104 -15.63 -6.43 11.87
C ARG A 104 -16.79 -5.57 11.40
N ARG A 105 -17.06 -5.56 10.10
CA ARG A 105 -18.19 -4.83 9.52
C ARG A 105 -19.21 -5.82 8.95
N PRO A 106 -20.48 -5.76 9.38
CA PRO A 106 -21.51 -6.61 8.80
C PRO A 106 -21.86 -6.09 7.41
N VAL A 107 -21.85 -6.98 6.42
CA VAL A 107 -22.29 -6.71 5.06
C VAL A 107 -23.36 -7.73 4.67
N SER A 108 -24.42 -7.24 4.01
CA SER A 108 -25.44 -8.14 3.49
C SER A 108 -24.84 -8.99 2.36
N ALA A 109 -25.07 -10.30 2.40
CA ALA A 109 -24.64 -11.21 1.34
C ALA A 109 -25.12 -10.78 -0.07
N ARG A 110 -26.22 -10.02 -0.16
CA ARG A 110 -26.76 -9.48 -1.43
C ARG A 110 -25.84 -8.46 -2.11
N LEU A 111 -24.97 -7.81 -1.34
CA LEU A 111 -24.02 -6.81 -1.86
C LEU A 111 -22.69 -7.43 -2.27
N LEU A 112 -22.49 -8.72 -2.03
CA LEU A 112 -21.25 -9.41 -2.35
C LEU A 112 -21.36 -10.13 -3.70
N PRO A 113 -20.30 -10.09 -4.53
CA PRO A 113 -20.20 -10.90 -5.73
C PRO A 113 -20.45 -12.39 -5.44
N THR A 114 -21.21 -13.05 -6.30
CA THR A 114 -21.61 -14.46 -6.15
C THR A 114 -20.43 -15.42 -5.97
N HIS A 115 -19.30 -15.16 -6.61
CA HIS A 115 -18.08 -15.98 -6.48
C HIS A 115 -17.52 -15.99 -5.05
N LEU A 116 -17.70 -14.91 -4.27
CA LEU A 116 -17.25 -14.83 -2.87
C LEU A 116 -18.19 -15.58 -1.91
N LEU A 117 -19.44 -15.77 -2.28
CA LEU A 117 -20.40 -16.57 -1.52
C LEU A 117 -20.08 -18.06 -1.61
N ASN A 118 -19.63 -18.52 -2.78
CA ASN A 118 -19.37 -19.94 -3.05
C ASN A 118 -18.05 -20.45 -2.45
N HIS A 119 -17.11 -19.56 -2.14
CA HIS A 119 -15.78 -19.94 -1.64
C HIS A 119 -15.78 -20.41 -0.17
N ASN A 120 -16.89 -20.19 0.57
CA ASN A 120 -16.97 -20.42 2.02
C ASN A 120 -18.00 -21.48 2.43
N LEU A 121 -18.47 -22.32 1.50
CA LEU A 121 -19.30 -23.46 1.82
C LEU A 121 -18.41 -24.68 2.06
N PRO A 122 -18.33 -25.23 3.29
CA PRO A 122 -17.77 -26.56 3.48
C PRO A 122 -18.65 -27.57 2.72
N HIS A 123 -18.01 -28.47 1.98
CA HIS A 123 -18.66 -29.68 1.44
C HIS A 123 -19.15 -30.59 2.56
#